data_AF-A0A231HGM2-F1
#
_entry.id   AF-A0A231HGM2-F1
#
_cell.length_a   1.000
_cell.length_b   1.000
_cell.length_c   1.000
_cell.angle_alpha   90.00
_cell.angle_beta   90.00
_cell.angle_gamma   90.00
#
_symmetry.space_group_name_H-M   'P 1'
#
loop_
_entity.id
_entity.type
_entity.pdbx_description
1 polymer ?
#
loop_
_entity_poly.entity_id
_entity_poly.type
_entity_poly.pdbx_seq_one_letter_code
_entity_poly.pdbx_strand_id
1 'polypeptide(L)'
;MYYIAPSFFADARQARIVFKPGFAGNVREDYRTNPQDWLEVGLMDSHGALRCLEAPEHIIQEFQACAPLAAGLQIDELDIPEPVIRPGPRP
;
A
#
# COMPACT_ATOMS: atom_id res chain seq x y z
N MET A 1 -3.77 1.44 -7.08
CA MET A 1 -3.82 0.14 -6.39
C MET A 1 -2.51 -0.10 -5.66
N TYR A 2 -2.57 -0.26 -4.34
CA TYR A 2 -1.43 -0.60 -3.47
C TYR A 2 -1.51 -2.06 -3.06
N TYR A 3 -0.36 -2.72 -2.94
CA TYR A 3 -0.26 -4.13 -2.58
C TYR A 3 0.96 -4.42 -1.71
N ILE A 4 0.77 -5.19 -0.65
CA ILE A 4 1.88 -5.68 0.17
C ILE A 4 2.36 -7.01 -0.41
N ALA A 5 3.44 -6.93 -1.19
CA ALA A 5 4.07 -8.09 -1.79
C ALA A 5 4.76 -8.96 -0.73
N PRO A 6 4.49 -10.27 -0.72
CA PRO A 6 5.24 -11.19 0.13
C PRO A 6 6.70 -11.19 -0.31
N SER A 7 7.60 -11.11 0.65
CA SER A 7 9.03 -11.14 0.36
C SER A 7 9.47 -12.60 0.24
N PHE A 8 9.95 -12.96 -0.96
CA PHE A 8 10.27 -14.34 -1.33
C PHE A 8 11.61 -14.85 -0.78
N PHE A 9 12.39 -13.97 -0.14
CA PHE A 9 13.69 -14.33 0.39
C PHE A 9 13.58 -14.92 1.80
N ALA A 10 14.34 -15.98 2.07
CA ALA A 10 14.28 -16.71 3.35
C ALA A 10 14.67 -15.87 4.59
N ASP A 11 15.27 -14.69 4.40
CA ASP A 11 15.60 -13.72 5.46
C ASP A 11 14.66 -12.49 5.45
N ALA A 12 13.44 -12.65 4.93
CA ALA A 12 12.47 -11.56 4.76
C ALA A 12 11.92 -11.01 6.08
N ARG A 13 12.73 -10.21 6.77
CA ARG A 13 12.28 -9.36 7.88
C ARG A 13 11.39 -8.21 7.41
N GLN A 14 11.26 -8.02 6.10
CA GLN A 14 10.55 -6.91 5.50
C GLN A 14 9.76 -7.37 4.26
N ALA A 15 8.54 -6.88 4.13
CA ALA A 15 7.69 -6.98 2.96
C ALA A 15 7.70 -5.66 2.18
N ARG A 16 7.56 -5.73 0.86
CA ARG A 16 7.57 -4.56 -0.03
C ARG A 16 6.14 -4.11 -0.28
N ILE A 17 5.93 -2.81 -0.25
CA ILE A 17 4.66 -2.19 -0.64
C ILE A 17 4.86 -1.67 -2.05
N VAL A 18 4.04 -2.16 -2.96
CA VAL A 18 4.11 -1.82 -4.37
C VAL A 18 2.82 -1.15 -4.82
N PHE A 19 2.93 -0.29 -5.81
CA PHE A 19 1.85 0.50 -6.34
C PHE A 19 1.77 0.36 -7.86
N LYS A 20 0.54 0.25 -8.35
CA LYS A 20 0.22 0.34 -9.77
C LYS A 20 -0.97 1.30 -9.96
N PRO A 21 -0.77 2.45 -10.61
CA PRO A 21 -1.83 3.43 -10.81
C PRO A 21 -2.89 2.89 -11.78
N GLY A 22 -4.17 3.13 -11.46
CA GLY A 22 -5.30 2.75 -12.33
C GLY A 22 -5.49 1.25 -12.56
N PHE A 23 -4.79 0.38 -11.84
CA PHE A 23 -4.95 -1.07 -11.98
C PHE A 23 -6.19 -1.55 -11.23
N ALA A 24 -7.14 -2.12 -11.98
CA ALA A 24 -8.30 -2.82 -11.44
C ALA A 24 -8.27 -4.27 -11.95
N GLY A 25 -7.99 -5.23 -11.07
CA GLY A 25 -7.84 -6.64 -11.45
C GLY A 25 -7.26 -7.50 -10.33
N ASN A 26 -6.86 -8.74 -10.65
CA ASN A 26 -6.23 -9.63 -9.68
C ASN A 26 -4.77 -9.20 -9.44
N VAL A 27 -4.59 -8.36 -8.42
CA VAL A 27 -3.33 -7.77 -7.97
C VAL A 27 -2.23 -8.83 -7.81
N ARG A 28 -2.55 -9.95 -7.16
CA ARG A 28 -1.58 -11.00 -6.87
C ARG A 28 -1.06 -11.69 -8.13
N GLU A 29 -1.97 -11.99 -9.06
CA GLU A 29 -1.60 -12.64 -10.33
C GLU A 29 -0.81 -11.69 -11.22
N ASP A 30 -1.21 -10.42 -11.31
CA ASP A 30 -0.51 -9.42 -12.11
C ASP A 30 0.88 -9.12 -11.55
N TYR A 31 1.01 -8.92 -10.24
CA TYR A 31 2.32 -8.73 -9.60
C TYR A 31 3.24 -9.95 -9.81
N ARG A 32 2.69 -11.16 -9.77
CA ARG A 32 3.46 -12.39 -10.01
C ARG A 32 3.93 -12.50 -11.48
N THR A 33 3.09 -12.07 -12.42
CA THR A 33 3.37 -12.18 -13.85
C THR A 33 4.28 -11.05 -14.33
N ASN A 34 4.05 -9.84 -13.84
CA ASN A 34 4.66 -8.60 -14.29
C ASN A 34 5.19 -7.76 -13.11
N PRO A 35 6.10 -8.29 -12.25
CA PRO A 35 6.54 -7.58 -11.04
C PRO A 35 7.24 -6.25 -11.33
N GLN A 36 7.81 -6.09 -12.53
CA GLN A 36 8.50 -4.88 -13.00
C GLN A 36 7.57 -3.71 -13.33
N ASP A 37 6.29 -3.97 -13.60
CA ASP A 37 5.27 -2.95 -13.87
C ASP A 37 4.72 -2.32 -12.58
N TRP A 38 5.17 -2.81 -11.42
CA TRP A 38 4.79 -2.32 -10.11
C TRP A 38 5.91 -1.49 -9.51
N LEU A 39 5.57 -0.29 -9.06
CA LEU A 39 6.50 0.64 -8.44
C LEU A 39 6.60 0.32 -6.95
N GLU A 40 7.80 0.07 -6.44
CA GLU A 40 8.02 -0.03 -5.01
C GLU A 40 7.88 1.37 -4.39
N VAL A 41 6.92 1.51 -3.49
CA VAL A 41 6.59 2.78 -2.82
C VAL A 41 6.77 2.70 -1.31
N GLY A 42 7.09 1.53 -0.76
CA GLY A 42 7.22 1.41 0.68
C GLY A 42 7.68 0.05 1.18
N LEU A 43 7.83 -0.03 2.49
CA LEU A 43 8.29 -1.20 3.22
C LEU A 43 7.48 -1.39 4.49
N MET A 44 7.20 -2.65 4.79
CA MET A 44 6.59 -3.11 6.04
C MET A 44 7.55 -4.07 6.71
N ASP A 45 7.65 -4.04 8.05
CA ASP A 45 8.45 -5.01 8.79
C ASP A 45 7.67 -6.32 9.06
N SER A 46 8.38 -7.38 9.40
CA SER A 46 7.87 -8.70 9.81
C SER A 46 6.86 -8.64 10.96
N HIS A 47 6.89 -7.58 11.78
CA HIS A 47 5.91 -7.34 12.83
C HIS A 47 4.57 -6.74 12.33
N GLY A 48 4.42 -6.52 11.03
CA GLY A 48 3.23 -5.87 10.45
C GLY A 48 3.19 -4.36 10.66
N ALA A 49 4.33 -3.75 10.96
CA ALA A 49 4.47 -2.30 11.13
C ALA A 49 4.90 -1.64 9.82
N LEU A 50 4.23 -0.55 9.43
CA LEU A 50 4.63 0.28 8.31
C LEU A 50 5.97 0.97 8.64
N ARG A 51 7.00 0.76 7.81
CA ARG A 51 8.32 1.37 8.01
C ARG A 51 8.47 2.65 7.20
N CYS A 52 8.21 2.57 5.90
CA CYS A 52 8.23 3.69 4.97
C CYS A 52 7.10 3.52 3.95
N LEU A 53 6.47 4.62 3.56
CA LEU A 53 5.46 4.63 2.50
C LEU A 53 5.44 6.00 1.82
N GLU A 54 5.72 6.01 0.53
CA GLU A 54 5.58 7.14 -0.38
C GLU A 54 4.19 7.06 -1.01
N ALA A 55 3.20 7.61 -0.31
CA ALA A 55 1.82 7.67 -0.76
C ALA A 55 1.15 8.95 -0.21
N PRO A 56 -0.01 9.36 -0.74
CA PRO A 56 -0.82 10.42 -0.14
C PRO A 56 -1.14 10.15 1.33
N GLU A 57 -1.31 11.20 2.14
CA GLU A 57 -1.56 11.07 3.58
C GLU A 57 -2.77 10.17 3.91
N HIS A 58 -3.85 10.26 3.13
CA HIS A 58 -5.04 9.42 3.34
C HIS A 58 -4.75 7.93 3.13
N ILE A 59 -3.90 7.58 2.16
CA ILE A 59 -3.45 6.19 1.97
C ILE A 59 -2.61 5.75 3.16
N ILE A 60 -1.66 6.58 3.61
CA ILE A 60 -0.81 6.26 4.77
C ILE A 60 -1.67 6.01 6.01
N GLN A 61 -2.71 6.83 6.23
CA GLN A 61 -3.65 6.65 7.34
C GLN A 61 -4.40 5.33 7.26
N GLU A 62 -4.85 4.91 6.08
CA GLU A 62 -5.52 3.62 5.89
C GLU A 62 -4.56 2.45 6.17
N PHE A 63 -3.31 2.52 5.71
CA PHE A 63 -2.29 1.53 6.07
C PHE A 63 -2.03 1.49 7.60
N GLN A 64 -2.06 2.63 8.27
CA GLN A 64 -1.92 2.68 9.73
C GLN A 64 -3.16 2.13 10.44
N ALA A 65 -4.36 2.38 9.93
CA ALA A 65 -5.62 1.87 10.47
C ALA A 65 -5.76 0.36 10.30
N CYS A 66 -5.22 -0.20 9.22
CA CYS A 66 -5.16 -1.63 8.97
C CYS A 66 -4.02 -2.36 9.72
N ALA A 67 -3.26 -1.67 10.59
CA ALA A 67 -2.22 -2.32 11.38
C ALA A 67 -2.84 -3.31 12.40
N PRO A 68 -2.25 -4.51 12.58
CA PRO A 68 -1.02 -5.00 11.97
C PRO A 68 -1.21 -5.39 10.49
N LEU A 69 -0.33 -4.87 9.64
CA LEU A 69 -0.34 -5.12 8.21
C LEU A 69 0.12 -6.56 7.90
N ALA A 70 -0.49 -7.18 6.90
CA ALA A 70 -0.17 -8.53 6.47
C ALA A 70 0.20 -8.56 4.99
N ALA A 71 1.11 -9.48 4.62
CA ALA A 71 1.40 -9.74 3.23
C ALA A 71 0.13 -10.21 2.50
N GLY A 72 -0.10 -9.67 1.30
CA GLY A 72 -1.33 -9.90 0.54
C GLY A 72 -2.42 -8.85 0.76
N LEU A 73 -2.22 -7.88 1.67
CA LEU A 73 -3.13 -6.73 1.79
C LEU A 73 -3.11 -5.93 0.48
N GLN A 74 -4.30 -5.54 0.04
CA GLN A 74 -4.52 -4.67 -1.11
C GLN A 74 -5.35 -3.48 -0.67
N ILE A 75 -4.94 -2.28 -1.07
CA ILE A 75 -5.63 -1.03 -0.79
C ILE A 75 -5.86 -0.33 -2.12
N ASP A 76 -7.12 -0.05 -2.44
CA ASP A 76 -7.46 0.69 -3.64
C ASP A 76 -7.55 2.19 -3.33
N GLU A 77 -6.95 3.01 -4.19
CA GLU A 77 -6.93 4.47 -4.02
C GLU A 77 -8.30 5.11 -4.33
N LEU A 78 -9.12 4.46 -5.16
CA LEU A 78 -10.43 4.96 -5.56
C LEU A 78 -11.53 4.57 -4.56
N ASP A 79 -11.30 3.54 -3.75
CA ASP A 79 -12.21 3.13 -2.67
C ASP A 79 -12.07 4.02 -1.42
N ILE A 80 -10.93 4.70 -1.28
CA ILE A 80 -10.70 5.59 -0.14
C ILE A 80 -11.39 6.94 -0.44
N PRO A 81 -12.40 7.33 0.35
CA PRO A 81 -13.03 8.63 0.15
C PRO A 81 -11.96 9.71 0.29
N GLU A 82 -11.84 10.57 -0.72
CA GLU A 82 -10.94 11.72 -0.65
C GLU A 82 -11.15 12.43 0.70
N PRO A 83 -10.08 12.83 1.41
CA PRO A 83 -10.23 13.52 2.66
C PRO A 83 -11.12 14.74 2.42
N VAL A 84 -12.27 14.81 3.10
CA VAL A 84 -13.12 16.00 3.08
C VAL A 84 -12.30 17.11 3.71
N ILE A 85 -11.55 17.84 2.90
CA ILE A 85 -10.92 19.10 3.26
C ILE A 85 -12.08 20.03 3.52
N ARG A 86 -12.55 20.08 4.79
CA ARG A 86 -13.50 21.10 5.20
C ARG A 86 -12.74 22.42 5.05
N PRO A 87 -13.16 23.35 4.17
CA PRO A 87 -12.56 24.67 4.17
C PRO A 87 -12.76 25.22 5.58
N GLY A 88 -11.64 25.48 6.27
CA GLY A 88 -11.68 26.11 7.59
C GLY A 88 -12.49 27.41 7.53
N PRO A 89 -13.13 27.83 8.63
CA PRO A 89 -13.88 29.07 8.63
C PRO A 89 -12.96 30.20 8.15
N ARG A 90 -13.33 30.84 7.03
CA ARG A 90 -12.64 32.03 6.55
C ARG A 90 -12.68 33.10 7.66
N PRO A 91 -11.56 33.76 7.97
CA PRO A 91 -11.55 34.90 8.89
C PRO A 91 -12.36 36.07 8.33
#